data_AF-A0A814PMR5-F1
#
_entry.id   AF-A0A814PMR5-F1
#
_cell.length_a   1.000
_cell.length_b   1.000
_cell.length_c   1.000
_cell.angle_alpha   90.00
_cell.angle_beta   90.00
_cell.angle_gamma   90.00
#
_symmetry.space_group_name_H-M   'P 1'
#
loop_
_entity.id
_entity.type
_entity.pdbx_description
1 polymer ?
#
loop_
_entity_poly.entity_id
_entity_poly.type
_entity_poly.pdbx_seq_one_letter_code
_entity_poly.pdbx_strand_id
1 'polypeptide(L)'
;MNNTNDVRIWLTIDSIELLADLKKSNENRISIETTLNEYRIQFNVLCTRTGGEAYKDISKQLAQLYILLRDGVNQLKLPIQWFLQILTKNLPRRVEITKNTDLSNYNSDMINKVQARETYLRCFQSIYSYLSSAMCKDQLEYVLILFALLTQDKLEGIQLFQTIMTKFNPVNQQVIPDFLNDEKRPSFVDRHAWVVCVSDVINRKYPNLSEHLVDHQQEWKEYLFSMTKLDFMNKSPFEQTTTMNTIDRFLLSIILLPNEIPDLIHTFFIYHYGGQLRDESVCSINSR
;
A
#
# COMPACT_ATOMS: atom_id res chain seq x y z
N MET A 1 -16.95 43.03 83.77
CA MET A 1 -16.12 42.46 82.69
C MET A 1 -16.90 41.35 82.02
N ASN A 2 -16.82 41.33 80.69
CA ASN A 2 -17.18 40.27 79.75
C ASN A 2 -18.62 40.12 79.25
N ASN A 3 -18.66 40.16 77.91
CA ASN A 3 -19.52 39.43 76.99
C ASN A 3 -20.96 39.91 76.80
N THR A 4 -21.09 41.00 76.04
CA THR A 4 -22.04 41.05 74.92
C THR A 4 -21.49 42.02 73.88
N ASN A 5 -20.74 41.51 72.92
CA ASN A 5 -20.83 42.02 71.56
C ASN A 5 -20.62 40.82 70.65
N ASP A 6 -21.75 40.16 70.48
CA ASP A 6 -22.10 39.17 69.50
C ASP A 6 -21.84 39.77 68.11
N VAL A 7 -20.57 39.80 67.68
CA VAL A 7 -20.25 40.06 66.28
C VAL A 7 -20.45 38.74 65.55
N ARG A 8 -21.73 38.35 65.38
CA ARG A 8 -22.10 37.52 64.24
C ARG A 8 -21.82 38.39 63.01
N ILE A 9 -20.60 38.25 62.49
CA ILE A 9 -20.30 38.66 61.13
C ILE A 9 -21.22 37.81 60.27
N TRP A 10 -22.39 38.36 59.94
CA TRP A 10 -23.12 37.90 58.78
C TRP A 10 -22.16 38.14 57.63
N LEU A 11 -21.53 37.06 57.14
CA LEU A 11 -21.02 37.00 55.79
C LEU A 11 -22.25 37.11 54.88
N THR A 12 -22.81 38.31 54.79
CA THR A 12 -23.58 38.72 53.62
C THR A 12 -22.55 38.74 52.52
N ILE A 13 -22.45 37.58 51.88
CA ILE A 13 -21.88 37.40 50.57
C ILE A 13 -22.65 38.39 49.67
N ASP A 14 -22.21 39.66 49.65
CA ASP A 14 -22.59 40.68 48.67
C ASP A 14 -21.90 40.34 47.34
N SER A 15 -21.94 39.07 46.98
CA SER A 15 -21.20 38.55 45.86
C SER A 15 -22.09 38.57 44.63
N ILE A 16 -22.80 39.67 44.41
CA ILE A 16 -23.46 39.92 43.13
C ILE A 16 -22.44 39.77 42.00
N GLU A 17 -21.20 40.20 42.23
CA GLU A 17 -20.05 39.98 41.35
C GLU A 17 -19.68 38.49 41.21
N LEU A 18 -19.54 37.74 42.31
CA LEU A 18 -19.24 36.29 42.24
C LEU A 18 -20.38 35.49 41.58
N LEU A 19 -21.63 35.86 41.79
CA LEU A 19 -22.80 35.25 41.15
C LEU A 19 -22.82 35.59 39.66
N ALA A 20 -22.48 36.82 39.28
CA ALA A 20 -22.32 37.21 37.88
C ALA A 20 -21.16 36.45 37.21
N ASP A 21 -20.03 36.29 37.91
CA ASP A 21 -18.87 35.55 37.42
C ASP A 21 -19.17 34.05 37.30
N LEU A 22 -19.86 33.44 38.26
CA LEU A 22 -20.30 32.04 38.18
C LEU A 22 -21.32 31.83 37.05
N LYS A 23 -22.25 32.77 36.86
CA LYS A 23 -23.22 32.72 35.76
C LYS A 23 -22.51 32.82 34.41
N LYS A 24 -21.60 33.79 34.25
CA LYS A 24 -20.78 33.96 33.04
C LYS A 24 -19.89 32.74 32.78
N SER A 25 -19.31 32.16 33.83
CA SER A 25 -18.51 30.92 33.71
C SER A 25 -19.35 29.73 33.26
N ASN A 26 -20.59 29.60 33.75
CA ASN A 26 -21.48 28.52 33.35
C ASN A 26 -22.01 28.73 31.92
N GLU A 27 -22.32 29.97 31.52
CA GLU A 27 -22.67 30.33 30.14
C GLU A 27 -21.52 30.03 29.17
N ASN A 28 -20.27 30.36 29.55
CA ASN A 28 -19.08 30.01 28.78
C ASN A 28 -18.91 28.48 28.66
N ARG A 29 -19.13 27.72 29.74
CA ARG A 29 -19.08 26.25 29.71
C ARG A 29 -20.11 25.68 28.72
N ILE A 30 -21.35 26.16 28.79
CA ILE A 30 -22.43 25.73 27.89
C ILE A 30 -22.08 26.08 26.44
N SER A 31 -21.55 27.27 26.17
CA SER A 31 -21.10 27.66 24.84
C SER A 31 -19.99 26.73 24.32
N ILE A 32 -18.98 26.42 25.14
CA ILE A 32 -17.89 25.51 24.77
C ILE A 32 -18.41 24.10 24.48
N GLU A 33 -19.29 23.55 25.33
CA GLU A 33 -19.90 22.24 25.12
C GLU A 33 -20.73 22.20 23.83
N THR A 34 -21.47 23.27 23.52
CA THR A 34 -22.25 23.40 22.30
C THR A 34 -21.35 23.41 21.06
N THR A 35 -20.30 24.24 21.08
CA THR A 35 -19.32 24.32 19.99
C THR A 35 -18.57 23.00 19.78
N LEU A 36 -18.20 22.29 20.85
CA LEU A 36 -17.57 20.97 20.74
C LEU A 36 -18.51 19.93 20.10
N ASN A 37 -19.80 19.95 20.44
CA ASN A 37 -20.77 19.07 19.80
C ASN A 37 -20.97 19.43 18.32
N GLU A 38 -21.01 20.71 17.96
CA GLU A 38 -21.05 21.15 16.56
C GLU A 38 -19.82 20.65 15.79
N TYR A 39 -18.61 20.79 16.34
CA TYR A 39 -17.40 20.28 15.72
C TYR A 39 -17.40 18.76 15.56
N ARG A 40 -17.91 18.00 16.54
CA ARG A 40 -18.05 16.55 16.42
C ARG A 40 -19.02 16.16 15.31
N ILE A 41 -20.15 16.86 15.21
CA ILE A 41 -21.13 16.63 14.14
C ILE A 41 -20.51 17.00 12.79
N GLN A 42 -19.84 18.14 12.68
CA GLN A 42 -19.14 18.55 11.46
C GLN A 42 -18.06 17.55 11.06
N PHE A 43 -17.28 17.05 12.00
CA PHE A 43 -16.26 16.03 11.76
C PHE A 43 -16.87 14.73 11.23
N ASN A 44 -17.92 14.21 11.87
CA ASN A 44 -18.60 13.01 11.40
C ASN A 44 -19.28 13.22 10.04
N VAL A 45 -19.86 14.39 9.81
CA VAL A 45 -20.44 14.76 8.52
C VAL A 45 -19.35 14.85 7.44
N LEU A 46 -18.21 15.46 7.73
CA LEU A 46 -17.10 15.57 6.79
C LEU A 46 -16.48 14.19 6.50
N CYS A 47 -16.05 13.45 7.52
CA CYS A 47 -15.35 12.18 7.33
C CYS A 47 -16.24 11.10 6.69
N THR A 48 -17.50 10.97 7.14
CA THR A 48 -18.41 9.91 6.69
C THR A 48 -19.24 10.35 5.49
N ARG A 49 -19.89 11.52 5.52
CA ARG A 49 -20.80 11.93 4.41
C ARG A 49 -20.07 12.45 3.17
N THR A 50 -18.90 13.09 3.30
CA THR A 50 -18.16 13.55 2.10
C THR A 50 -17.26 12.47 1.50
N GLY A 51 -17.24 11.27 2.09
CA GLY A 51 -16.39 10.18 1.65
C GLY A 51 -14.91 10.42 1.96
N GLY A 52 -14.58 11.34 2.88
CA GLY A 52 -13.19 11.67 3.23
C GLY A 52 -12.37 10.44 3.62
N GLU A 53 -12.98 9.46 4.31
CA GLU A 53 -12.33 8.18 4.60
C GLU A 53 -12.05 7.36 3.33
N ALA A 54 -12.97 7.32 2.37
CA ALA A 54 -12.78 6.60 1.11
C ALA A 54 -11.65 7.19 0.26
N TYR A 55 -11.47 8.51 0.27
CA TYR A 55 -10.38 9.19 -0.43
C TYR A 55 -9.04 9.15 0.32
N LYS A 56 -9.05 8.92 1.64
CA LYS A 56 -7.83 8.90 2.47
C LYS A 56 -6.88 7.79 2.02
N ASP A 57 -7.37 6.57 1.88
CA ASP A 57 -6.55 5.41 1.51
C ASP A 57 -6.00 5.55 0.09
N ILE A 58 -6.82 6.06 -0.82
CA ILE A 58 -6.44 6.33 -2.20
C ILE A 58 -5.38 7.42 -2.29
N SER A 59 -5.51 8.48 -1.49
CA SER A 59 -4.53 9.55 -1.42
C SER A 59 -3.19 9.02 -0.88
N LYS A 60 -3.23 8.14 0.13
CA LYS A 60 -2.03 7.44 0.64
C LYS A 60 -1.36 6.63 -0.47
N GLN A 61 -2.10 5.81 -1.20
CA GLN A 61 -1.57 4.98 -2.29
C GLN A 61 -0.96 5.82 -3.42
N LEU A 62 -1.67 6.84 -3.90
CA LEU A 62 -1.16 7.71 -4.96
C LEU A 62 0.08 8.49 -4.51
N ALA A 63 0.13 8.94 -3.25
CA ALA A 63 1.32 9.57 -2.68
C ALA A 63 2.52 8.61 -2.59
N GLN A 64 2.28 7.34 -2.18
CA GLN A 64 3.31 6.31 -2.18
C GLN A 64 3.87 6.05 -3.58
N LEU A 65 2.99 5.97 -4.59
CA LEU A 65 3.42 5.84 -6.00
C LEU A 65 4.26 7.03 -6.44
N TYR A 66 3.85 8.26 -6.13
CA TYR A 66 4.62 9.46 -6.48
C TYR A 66 6.01 9.47 -5.83
N ILE A 67 6.09 9.16 -4.53
CA ILE A 67 7.37 9.07 -3.81
C ILE A 67 8.27 8.01 -4.43
N LEU A 68 7.71 6.84 -4.77
CA LEU A 68 8.45 5.77 -5.43
C LEU A 68 8.99 6.20 -6.81
N LEU A 69 8.24 6.97 -7.58
CA LEU A 69 8.69 7.47 -8.88
C LEU A 69 9.76 8.56 -8.76
N ARG A 70 9.63 9.43 -7.76
CA ARG A 70 10.54 10.56 -7.52
C ARG A 70 11.89 10.11 -6.93
N ASP A 71 11.82 9.32 -5.87
CA ASP A 71 12.97 8.97 -5.02
C ASP A 71 13.46 7.52 -5.24
N GLY A 72 12.68 6.70 -5.96
CA GLY A 72 13.04 5.31 -6.23
C GLY A 72 14.15 5.15 -7.26
N VAL A 73 14.42 3.88 -7.58
CA VAL A 73 15.63 3.42 -8.31
C VAL A 73 15.81 4.11 -9.67
N ASN A 74 14.74 4.54 -10.33
CA ASN A 74 14.80 5.13 -11.68
C ASN A 74 14.70 6.66 -11.72
N GLN A 75 14.69 7.35 -10.56
CA GLN A 75 14.70 8.83 -10.39
C GLN A 75 14.14 9.61 -11.60
N LEU A 76 12.90 9.32 -11.98
CA LEU A 76 12.18 10.24 -12.84
C LEU A 76 12.00 11.47 -11.96
N LYS A 77 12.80 12.51 -12.18
CA LYS A 77 12.77 13.77 -11.41
C LYS A 77 11.47 14.53 -11.68
N LEU A 78 10.32 13.90 -11.40
CA LEU A 78 8.99 14.37 -11.71
C LEU A 78 8.63 15.50 -10.74
N PRO A 79 8.41 16.72 -11.26
CA PRO A 79 7.96 17.83 -10.43
C PRO A 79 6.62 17.49 -9.79
N ILE A 80 6.43 17.91 -8.53
CA ILE A 80 5.15 17.70 -7.84
C ILE A 80 3.97 18.35 -8.58
N GLN A 81 4.21 19.46 -9.30
CA GLN A 81 3.20 20.09 -10.15
C GLN A 81 2.62 19.13 -11.20
N TRP A 82 3.43 18.25 -11.80
CA TRP A 82 2.94 17.28 -12.79
C TRP A 82 1.94 16.31 -12.15
N PHE A 83 2.28 15.80 -10.97
CA PHE A 83 1.42 14.89 -10.23
C PHE A 83 0.12 15.59 -9.79
N LEU A 84 0.20 16.83 -9.30
CA LEU A 84 -0.97 17.64 -8.94
C LEU A 84 -1.87 17.93 -10.15
N GLN A 85 -1.31 18.13 -11.34
CA GLN A 85 -2.10 18.29 -12.57
C GLN A 85 -2.87 17.02 -12.93
N ILE A 86 -2.27 15.83 -12.75
CA ILE A 86 -2.99 14.57 -12.96
C ILE A 86 -4.12 14.40 -11.95
N LEU A 87 -3.85 14.66 -10.67
CA LEU A 87 -4.86 14.56 -9.62
C LEU A 87 -6.04 15.51 -9.89
N THR A 88 -5.75 16.78 -10.18
CA THR A 88 -6.79 17.79 -10.43
C THR A 88 -7.62 17.52 -11.69
N LYS A 89 -7.04 16.90 -12.72
CA LYS A 89 -7.78 16.48 -13.94
C LYS A 89 -8.72 15.30 -13.69
N ASN A 90 -8.37 14.41 -12.77
CA ASN A 90 -9.08 13.15 -12.56
C ASN A 90 -10.00 13.16 -11.33
N LEU A 91 -9.85 14.13 -10.42
CA LEU A 91 -10.78 14.35 -9.32
C LEU A 91 -12.15 14.76 -9.88
N PRO A 92 -13.26 14.16 -9.39
CA PRO A 92 -14.60 14.52 -9.84
C PRO A 92 -14.85 16.01 -9.56
N ARG A 93 -15.36 16.73 -10.57
CA ARG A 93 -15.77 18.13 -10.43
C ARG A 93 -16.88 18.20 -9.37
N ARG A 94 -16.55 18.80 -8.22
CA ARG A 94 -17.40 19.20 -7.10
C ARG A 94 -18.48 18.18 -6.72
N VAL A 95 -18.30 17.56 -5.55
CA VAL A 95 -19.45 17.07 -4.77
C VAL A 95 -20.28 18.30 -4.42
N GLU A 96 -21.34 18.56 -5.19
CA GLU A 96 -22.38 19.49 -4.77
C GLU A 96 -22.98 18.90 -3.50
N ILE A 97 -22.72 19.56 -2.37
CA ILE A 97 -23.40 19.29 -1.11
C ILE A 97 -24.86 19.70 -1.32
N THR A 98 -25.62 18.85 -2.00
CA THR A 98 -27.06 18.99 -2.11
C THR A 98 -27.58 18.91 -0.69
N LYS A 99 -28.28 19.95 -0.24
CA LYS A 99 -28.88 20.09 1.09
C LYS A 99 -30.05 19.11 1.31
N ASN A 100 -30.01 17.92 0.72
CA ASN A 100 -31.09 16.96 0.83
C ASN A 100 -30.85 16.08 2.06
N THR A 101 -31.51 16.52 3.12
CA THR A 101 -32.01 15.70 4.21
C THR A 101 -32.80 14.52 3.66
N ASP A 102 -32.14 13.37 3.44
CA ASP A 102 -32.80 12.07 3.53
C ASP A 102 -31.82 11.02 4.05
N LEU A 103 -32.13 10.54 5.25
CA LEU A 103 -31.31 9.71 6.13
C LEU A 103 -31.48 8.21 5.80
N SER A 104 -30.91 7.77 4.69
CA SER A 104 -30.59 6.35 4.49
C SER A 104 -29.11 6.19 4.09
N ASN A 105 -28.25 6.25 5.12
CA ASN A 105 -26.78 6.35 5.07
C ASN A 105 -26.03 5.21 4.33
N TYR A 106 -26.70 4.14 3.89
CA TYR A 106 -26.00 3.01 3.28
C TYR A 106 -25.63 3.27 1.81
N ASN A 107 -26.46 4.01 1.08
CA ASN A 107 -26.21 4.31 -0.33
C ASN A 107 -25.15 5.39 -0.53
N SER A 108 -25.09 6.41 0.33
CA SER A 108 -24.08 7.48 0.22
C SER A 108 -22.66 6.96 0.41
N ASP A 109 -22.45 6.06 1.38
CA ASP A 109 -21.12 5.50 1.67
C ASP A 109 -20.63 4.60 0.54
N MET A 110 -21.53 3.80 -0.05
CA MET A 110 -21.22 2.98 -1.22
C MET A 110 -20.90 3.85 -2.44
N ILE A 111 -21.70 4.89 -2.70
CA ILE A 111 -21.45 5.84 -3.80
C ILE A 111 -20.08 6.51 -3.63
N ASN A 112 -19.77 7.02 -2.43
CA ASN A 112 -18.48 7.64 -2.13
C ASN A 112 -17.31 6.67 -2.33
N LYS A 113 -17.44 5.42 -1.90
CA LYS A 113 -16.41 4.38 -2.12
C LYS A 113 -16.21 4.05 -3.60
N VAL A 114 -17.30 3.95 -4.37
CA VAL A 114 -17.23 3.70 -5.82
C VAL A 114 -16.57 4.88 -6.53
N GLN A 115 -16.98 6.11 -6.24
CA GLN A 115 -16.40 7.32 -6.81
C GLN A 115 -14.93 7.48 -6.46
N ALA A 116 -14.56 7.22 -5.20
CA ALA A 116 -13.16 7.24 -4.77
C ALA A 116 -12.34 6.21 -5.56
N ARG A 117 -12.82 4.96 -5.65
CA ARG A 117 -12.16 3.88 -6.41
C ARG A 117 -12.03 4.23 -7.90
N GLU A 118 -13.06 4.80 -8.51
CA GLU A 118 -13.00 5.23 -9.90
C GLU A 118 -11.99 6.37 -10.10
N THR A 119 -11.94 7.33 -9.18
CA THR A 119 -10.96 8.41 -9.17
C THR A 119 -9.54 7.85 -9.08
N TYR A 120 -9.30 6.89 -8.19
CA TYR A 120 -8.03 6.18 -8.08
C TYR A 120 -7.63 5.55 -9.41
N LEU A 121 -8.53 4.78 -10.03
CA LEU A 121 -8.25 4.09 -11.29
C LEU A 121 -7.91 5.08 -12.41
N ARG A 122 -8.65 6.19 -12.53
CA ARG A 122 -8.37 7.23 -13.54
C ARG A 122 -7.03 7.93 -13.31
N CYS A 123 -6.71 8.27 -12.06
CA CYS A 123 -5.41 8.82 -11.67
C CYS A 123 -4.28 7.83 -12.00
N PHE A 124 -4.44 6.57 -11.58
CA PHE A 124 -3.46 5.51 -11.79
C PHE A 124 -3.23 5.26 -13.28
N GLN A 125 -4.30 5.18 -14.07
CA GLN A 125 -4.21 5.00 -15.53
C GLN A 125 -3.51 6.20 -16.20
N SER A 126 -3.81 7.43 -15.78
CA SER A 126 -3.13 8.62 -16.32
C SER A 126 -1.63 8.62 -16.01
N ILE A 127 -1.26 8.22 -14.79
CA ILE A 127 0.15 8.06 -14.38
C ILE A 127 0.79 6.95 -15.21
N TYR A 128 0.15 5.79 -15.31
CA TYR A 128 0.63 4.65 -16.08
C TYR A 128 0.88 5.00 -17.55
N SER A 129 -0.08 5.62 -18.23
CA SER A 129 0.05 6.04 -19.63
C SER A 129 1.22 7.01 -19.86
N TYR A 130 1.48 7.89 -18.89
CA TYR A 130 2.66 8.75 -18.98
C TYR A 130 3.95 7.94 -18.79
N LEU A 131 4.02 7.09 -17.76
CA LEU A 131 5.21 6.30 -17.48
C LEU A 131 5.53 5.31 -18.58
N SER A 132 4.52 4.69 -19.21
CA SER A 132 4.73 3.80 -20.36
C SER A 132 5.32 4.50 -21.57
N SER A 133 5.12 5.81 -21.71
CA SER A 133 5.78 6.62 -22.74
C SER A 133 7.18 7.11 -22.33
N ALA A 134 7.46 7.20 -21.02
CA ALA A 134 8.68 7.80 -20.48
C ALA A 134 9.73 6.77 -20.01
N MET A 135 9.35 5.50 -19.82
CA MET A 135 10.18 4.43 -19.29
C MET A 135 10.18 3.22 -20.23
N CYS A 136 11.25 2.43 -20.22
CA CYS A 136 11.19 1.10 -20.85
C CYS A 136 10.29 0.16 -20.03
N LYS A 137 9.74 -0.86 -20.71
CA LYS A 137 8.78 -1.81 -20.14
C LYS A 137 9.26 -2.43 -18.83
N ASP A 138 10.49 -2.95 -18.81
CA ASP A 138 11.06 -3.64 -17.64
C ASP A 138 11.19 -2.72 -16.41
N GLN A 139 11.58 -1.47 -16.64
CA GLN A 139 11.68 -0.46 -15.58
C GLN A 139 10.30 -0.08 -15.03
N LEU A 140 9.30 0.01 -15.89
CA LEU A 140 7.92 0.29 -15.49
C LEU A 140 7.35 -0.86 -14.66
N GLU A 141 7.47 -2.10 -15.14
CA GLU A 141 6.98 -3.28 -14.42
C GLU A 141 7.66 -3.44 -13.06
N TYR A 142 8.98 -3.19 -12.97
CA TYR A 142 9.71 -3.19 -11.71
C TYR A 142 9.16 -2.17 -10.69
N VAL A 143 8.91 -0.93 -11.14
CA VAL A 143 8.33 0.11 -10.28
C VAL A 143 6.92 -0.27 -9.82
N LEU A 144 6.10 -0.84 -10.70
CA LEU A 144 4.74 -1.22 -10.36
C LEU A 144 4.70 -2.43 -9.41
N ILE A 145 5.66 -3.34 -9.48
CA ILE A 145 5.82 -4.38 -8.46
C ILE A 145 6.17 -3.77 -7.11
N LEU A 146 7.16 -2.88 -7.05
CA LEU A 146 7.51 -2.19 -5.80
C LEU A 146 6.31 -1.44 -5.21
N PHE A 147 5.48 -0.85 -6.07
CA PHE A 147 4.23 -0.22 -5.65
C PHE A 147 3.20 -1.23 -5.11
N ALA A 148 3.00 -2.37 -5.78
CA ALA A 148 2.13 -3.45 -5.29
C ALA A 148 2.57 -3.96 -3.90
N LEU A 149 3.88 -4.10 -3.68
CA LEU A 149 4.44 -4.50 -2.38
C LEU A 149 4.22 -3.42 -1.30
N LEU A 150 4.41 -2.13 -1.64
CA LEU A 150 4.16 -0.99 -0.75
C LEU A 150 2.69 -0.89 -0.32
N THR A 151 1.75 -1.05 -1.24
CA THR A 151 0.32 -0.90 -0.96
C THR A 151 -0.25 -1.99 -0.06
N GLN A 152 0.42 -3.13 0.04
CA GLN A 152 0.06 -4.22 0.96
C GLN A 152 0.81 -4.13 2.30
N ASP A 153 1.45 -2.99 2.58
CA ASP A 153 2.30 -2.73 3.75
C ASP A 153 3.37 -3.85 3.97
N LYS A 154 3.86 -4.45 2.88
CA LYS A 154 4.86 -5.53 2.88
C LYS A 154 6.29 -4.96 2.74
N LEU A 155 6.74 -4.19 3.72
CA LEU A 155 8.10 -3.62 3.72
C LEU A 155 9.19 -4.69 3.57
N GLU A 156 9.00 -5.83 4.25
CA GLU A 156 9.89 -6.99 4.14
C GLU A 156 9.91 -7.56 2.70
N GLY A 157 8.75 -7.60 2.03
CA GLY A 157 8.64 -8.04 0.64
C GLY A 157 9.39 -7.14 -0.34
N ILE A 158 9.41 -5.83 -0.09
CA ILE A 158 10.19 -4.86 -0.88
C ILE A 158 11.69 -5.14 -0.76
N GLN A 159 12.19 -5.27 0.47
CA GLN A 159 13.61 -5.54 0.73
C GLN A 159 14.03 -6.88 0.12
N LEU A 160 13.14 -7.87 0.23
CA LEU A 160 13.34 -9.19 -0.35
C LEU A 160 13.42 -9.12 -1.87
N PHE A 161 12.44 -8.49 -2.52
CA PHE A 161 12.43 -8.33 -3.98
C PHE A 161 13.66 -7.57 -4.50
N GLN A 162 14.04 -6.47 -3.84
CA GLN A 162 15.26 -5.72 -4.19
C GLN A 162 16.52 -6.57 -4.02
N THR A 163 16.59 -7.37 -2.96
CA THR A 163 17.71 -8.30 -2.73
C THR A 163 17.79 -9.34 -3.84
N ILE A 164 16.65 -9.94 -4.19
CA ILE A 164 16.55 -10.94 -5.27
C ILE A 164 17.03 -10.34 -6.60
N MET A 165 16.50 -9.17 -6.97
CA MET A 165 16.84 -8.49 -8.23
C MET A 165 18.32 -8.04 -8.26
N THR A 166 18.90 -7.71 -7.12
CA THR A 166 20.33 -7.39 -7.01
C THR A 166 21.19 -8.65 -7.19
N LYS A 167 20.79 -9.78 -6.59
CA LYS A 167 21.55 -11.04 -6.67
C LYS A 167 21.48 -11.68 -8.05
N PHE A 168 20.35 -11.56 -8.75
CA PHE A 168 20.19 -12.06 -10.11
C PHE A 168 20.58 -11.05 -11.19
N ASN A 169 21.15 -9.88 -10.83
CA ASN A 169 21.68 -8.95 -11.81
C ASN A 169 22.88 -9.58 -12.55
N PRO A 170 22.91 -9.63 -13.89
CA PRO A 170 24.00 -10.24 -14.68
C PRO A 170 25.40 -9.74 -14.31
N VAL A 171 25.52 -8.49 -13.84
CA VAL A 171 26.79 -7.89 -13.40
C VAL A 171 27.31 -8.55 -12.10
N ASN A 172 26.39 -8.96 -11.21
CA ASN A 172 26.71 -9.55 -9.92
C ASN A 172 26.84 -11.09 -9.97
N GLN A 173 26.33 -11.73 -11.02
CA GLN A 173 26.41 -13.19 -11.21
C GLN A 173 27.84 -13.70 -11.44
N GLN A 174 28.79 -12.82 -11.80
CA GLN A 174 30.20 -13.19 -12.04
C GLN A 174 31.01 -13.49 -10.76
N VAL A 175 30.43 -13.28 -9.58
CA VAL A 175 31.10 -13.48 -8.29
C VAL A 175 30.29 -14.46 -7.42
N ILE A 176 30.13 -15.70 -7.88
CA ILE A 176 29.70 -16.79 -7.01
C ILE A 176 30.94 -17.56 -6.56
N PRO A 177 31.34 -17.49 -5.28
CA PRO A 177 32.44 -18.27 -4.77
C PRO A 177 32.15 -19.76 -4.94
N ASP A 178 33.10 -20.52 -5.50
CA ASP A 178 32.95 -21.96 -5.76
C ASP A 178 32.77 -22.84 -4.50
N PHE A 179 32.83 -22.26 -3.30
CA PHE A 179 32.84 -22.97 -2.02
C PHE A 179 31.47 -23.10 -1.31
N LEU A 180 30.36 -22.70 -1.94
CA LEU A 180 29.03 -22.79 -1.32
C LEU A 180 28.36 -24.14 -1.58
N ASN A 181 28.39 -25.05 -0.59
CA ASN A 181 27.47 -26.18 -0.33
C ASN A 181 26.69 -26.74 -1.55
N ASP A 182 27.38 -27.05 -2.64
CA ASP A 182 26.76 -27.63 -3.84
C ASP A 182 26.40 -29.12 -3.61
N GLU A 183 27.03 -29.76 -2.61
CA GLU A 183 26.86 -31.20 -2.31
C GLU A 183 25.42 -31.60 -1.95
N LYS A 184 24.62 -30.65 -1.42
CA LYS A 184 23.21 -30.89 -1.05
C LYS A 184 22.22 -30.28 -2.04
N ARG A 185 22.67 -29.60 -3.10
CA ARG A 185 21.76 -28.94 -4.04
C ARG A 185 20.95 -29.98 -4.82
N PRO A 186 19.61 -29.90 -4.83
CA PRO A 186 18.81 -30.72 -5.73
C PRO A 186 19.10 -30.37 -7.19
N SER A 187 19.25 -31.40 -8.04
CA SER A 187 19.68 -31.21 -9.44
C SER A 187 18.75 -30.36 -10.30
N PHE A 188 17.49 -30.17 -9.87
CA PHE A 188 16.47 -29.39 -10.58
C PHE A 188 16.47 -27.91 -10.21
N VAL A 189 17.20 -27.50 -9.16
CA VAL A 189 17.32 -26.10 -8.74
C VAL A 189 18.59 -25.51 -9.35
N ASP A 190 18.49 -24.38 -10.05
CA ASP A 190 19.66 -23.71 -10.62
C ASP A 190 20.70 -23.36 -9.54
N ARG A 191 22.00 -23.35 -9.88
CA ARG A 191 23.08 -23.05 -8.92
C ARG A 191 22.92 -21.65 -8.31
N HIS A 192 22.52 -20.66 -9.09
CA HIS A 192 22.28 -19.30 -8.60
C HIS A 192 21.04 -19.25 -7.70
N ALA A 193 19.96 -19.94 -8.10
CA ALA A 193 18.77 -20.07 -7.27
C ALA A 193 19.10 -20.71 -5.90
N TRP A 194 19.92 -21.76 -5.89
CA TRP A 194 20.37 -22.42 -4.67
C TRP A 194 21.15 -21.49 -3.74
N VAL A 195 22.12 -20.73 -4.28
CA VAL A 195 22.90 -19.74 -3.50
C VAL A 195 21.98 -18.67 -2.90
N VAL A 196 20.94 -18.25 -3.62
CA VAL A 196 19.94 -17.32 -3.09
C VAL A 196 19.13 -18.01 -1.99
N CYS A 197 18.62 -19.23 -2.20
CA CYS A 197 17.84 -20.00 -1.23
C CYS A 197 18.54 -20.19 0.11
N VAL A 198 19.85 -20.51 0.11
CA VAL A 198 20.62 -20.75 1.33
C VAL A 198 21.08 -19.46 2.03
N SER A 199 20.80 -18.29 1.45
CA SER A 199 21.24 -17.03 2.04
C SER A 199 20.38 -16.62 3.24
N ASP A 200 21.01 -15.96 4.21
CA ASP A 200 20.35 -15.55 5.47
C ASP A 200 19.06 -14.75 5.26
N VAL A 201 19.01 -13.92 4.21
CA VAL A 201 17.82 -13.11 3.91
C VAL A 201 16.64 -13.99 3.52
N ILE A 202 16.87 -15.02 2.69
CA ILE A 202 15.82 -15.96 2.29
C ILE A 202 15.45 -16.88 3.44
N ASN A 203 16.45 -17.40 4.18
CA ASN A 203 16.19 -18.31 5.30
C ASN A 203 15.43 -17.63 6.45
N ARG A 204 15.57 -16.32 6.63
CA ARG A 204 14.72 -15.56 7.57
C ARG A 204 13.27 -15.51 7.13
N LYS A 205 13.00 -15.36 5.83
CA LYS A 205 11.64 -15.27 5.29
C LYS A 205 10.97 -16.63 5.12
N TYR A 206 11.72 -17.61 4.64
CA TYR A 206 11.29 -18.96 4.34
C TYR A 206 12.20 -19.95 5.09
N PRO A 207 11.99 -20.13 6.42
CA PRO A 207 12.82 -20.99 7.23
C PRO A 207 12.83 -22.43 6.70
N ASN A 208 14.02 -23.02 6.60
CA ASN A 208 14.22 -24.41 6.16
C ASN A 208 13.79 -24.69 4.71
N LEU A 209 13.60 -23.67 3.87
CA LEU A 209 13.28 -23.85 2.45
C LEU A 209 14.30 -24.76 1.74
N SER A 210 15.60 -24.58 2.01
CA SER A 210 16.65 -25.40 1.43
C SER A 210 16.58 -26.87 1.83
N GLU A 211 16.19 -27.16 3.08
CA GLU A 211 16.02 -28.54 3.57
C GLU A 211 14.78 -29.17 2.93
N HIS A 212 13.67 -28.43 2.89
CA HIS A 212 12.43 -28.88 2.27
C HIS A 212 12.58 -29.18 0.77
N LEU A 213 13.41 -28.41 0.05
CA LEU A 213 13.76 -28.68 -1.35
C LEU A 213 14.54 -29.99 -1.52
N VAL A 214 15.34 -30.38 -0.53
CA VAL A 214 16.12 -31.62 -0.53
C VAL A 214 15.26 -32.81 -0.14
N ASP A 215 14.37 -32.65 0.82
CA ASP A 215 13.55 -33.74 1.36
C ASP A 215 12.37 -34.10 0.43
N HIS A 216 11.79 -33.11 -0.26
CA HIS A 216 10.60 -33.27 -1.11
C HIS A 216 10.90 -33.13 -2.62
N GLN A 217 12.02 -33.66 -3.10
CA GLN A 217 12.49 -33.41 -4.48
C GLN A 217 11.47 -33.75 -5.56
N GLN A 218 10.72 -34.84 -5.40
CA GLN A 218 9.77 -35.29 -6.41
C GLN A 218 8.60 -34.30 -6.54
N GLU A 219 8.03 -33.86 -5.42
CA GLU A 219 6.94 -32.87 -5.40
C GLU A 219 7.38 -31.54 -5.99
N TRP A 220 8.60 -31.08 -5.68
CA TRP A 220 9.13 -29.84 -6.25
C TRP A 220 9.44 -29.95 -7.74
N LYS A 221 9.99 -31.09 -8.19
CA LYS A 221 10.16 -31.33 -9.63
C LYS A 221 8.81 -31.27 -10.31
N GLU A 222 7.82 -32.02 -9.83
CA GLU A 222 6.48 -31.99 -10.40
C GLU A 222 5.90 -30.57 -10.38
N TYR A 223 5.98 -29.83 -9.27
CA TYR A 223 5.50 -28.46 -9.20
C TYR A 223 6.17 -27.53 -10.23
N LEU A 224 7.50 -27.54 -10.33
CA LEU A 224 8.25 -26.67 -11.23
C LEU A 224 8.16 -27.09 -12.71
N PHE A 225 7.92 -28.38 -13.00
CA PHE A 225 7.81 -28.91 -14.37
C PHE A 225 6.36 -29.09 -14.88
N SER A 226 5.37 -29.22 -14.00
CA SER A 226 3.94 -29.36 -14.36
C SER A 226 3.24 -28.04 -14.61
N MET A 227 3.83 -26.94 -14.14
CA MET A 227 3.31 -25.61 -14.43
C MET A 227 3.44 -25.30 -15.92
N THR A 228 2.37 -24.77 -16.52
CA THR A 228 2.55 -23.61 -17.39
C THR A 228 3.37 -22.61 -16.58
N LYS A 229 4.69 -22.58 -16.83
CA LYS A 229 5.83 -22.16 -15.97
C LYS A 229 5.72 -20.89 -15.11
N LEU A 230 4.60 -20.17 -15.18
CA LEU A 230 4.40 -18.82 -14.64
C LEU A 230 3.23 -18.74 -13.65
N ASP A 231 2.58 -19.86 -13.32
CA ASP A 231 1.37 -19.85 -12.49
C ASP A 231 1.67 -19.87 -10.97
N PHE A 232 2.29 -18.81 -10.45
CA PHE A 232 2.50 -18.62 -9.01
C PHE A 232 1.19 -18.57 -8.19
N MET A 233 0.01 -18.68 -8.81
CA MET A 233 -1.26 -18.81 -8.10
C MET A 233 -1.45 -20.18 -7.46
N ASN A 234 -0.83 -21.22 -8.02
CA ASN A 234 -0.92 -22.57 -7.45
C ASN A 234 -0.11 -22.67 -6.17
N LYS A 235 -0.64 -23.46 -5.23
CA LYS A 235 0.02 -23.70 -3.96
C LYS A 235 1.35 -24.40 -4.17
N SER A 236 2.41 -23.83 -3.59
CA SER A 236 3.72 -24.50 -3.60
C SER A 236 3.72 -25.70 -2.64
N PRO A 237 4.57 -26.71 -2.87
CA PRO A 237 4.78 -27.79 -1.90
C PRO A 237 5.18 -27.25 -0.52
N PHE A 238 5.88 -26.11 -0.47
CA PHE A 238 6.26 -25.46 0.78
C PHE A 238 5.08 -25.08 1.67
N GLU A 239 3.89 -24.87 1.09
CA GLU A 239 2.70 -24.49 1.83
C GLU A 239 2.14 -25.61 2.73
N GLN A 240 2.70 -26.81 2.65
CA GLN A 240 2.45 -27.85 3.65
C GLN A 240 3.03 -27.49 5.02
N THR A 241 4.06 -26.62 5.05
CA THR A 241 4.79 -26.22 6.27
C THR A 241 4.45 -24.81 6.74
N THR A 242 3.95 -23.95 5.86
CA THR A 242 3.65 -22.54 6.16
C THR A 242 2.49 -22.00 5.33
N THR A 243 1.86 -20.92 5.77
CA THR A 243 0.86 -20.21 4.94
C THR A 243 1.54 -19.16 4.07
N MET A 244 1.20 -19.15 2.77
CA MET A 244 1.72 -18.17 1.81
C MET A 244 0.58 -17.44 1.12
N ASN A 245 0.70 -16.11 1.00
CA ASN A 245 -0.17 -15.33 0.14
C ASN A 245 0.40 -15.25 -1.29
N THR A 246 -0.35 -14.63 -2.21
CA THR A 246 0.05 -14.51 -3.62
C THR A 246 1.39 -13.79 -3.82
N ILE A 247 1.71 -12.77 -3.00
CA ILE A 247 3.02 -12.10 -3.06
C ILE A 247 4.12 -13.06 -2.64
N ASP A 248 3.93 -13.78 -1.54
CA ASP A 248 4.94 -14.71 -1.04
C ASP A 248 5.19 -15.82 -2.07
N ARG A 249 4.15 -16.31 -2.75
CA ARG A 249 4.26 -17.27 -3.86
C ARG A 249 5.04 -16.68 -5.03
N PHE A 250 4.72 -15.46 -5.45
CA PHE A 250 5.43 -14.76 -6.51
C PHE A 250 6.93 -14.58 -6.20
N LEU A 251 7.25 -14.12 -4.99
CA LEU A 251 8.64 -13.94 -4.55
C LEU A 251 9.39 -15.28 -4.51
N LEU A 252 8.74 -16.35 -4.04
CA LEU A 252 9.30 -17.69 -4.05
C LEU A 252 9.54 -18.20 -5.48
N SER A 253 8.60 -17.97 -6.41
CA SER A 253 8.76 -18.34 -7.82
C SER A 253 9.95 -17.62 -8.46
N ILE A 254 10.15 -16.33 -8.21
CA ILE A 254 11.32 -15.58 -8.73
C ILE A 254 12.63 -16.14 -8.18
N ILE A 255 12.65 -16.55 -6.90
CA ILE A 255 13.85 -17.17 -6.30
C ILE A 255 14.19 -18.50 -6.99
N LEU A 256 13.18 -19.35 -7.22
CA LEU A 256 13.37 -20.71 -7.72
C LEU A 256 13.53 -20.79 -9.24
N LEU A 257 13.01 -19.80 -9.98
CA LEU A 257 13.01 -19.76 -11.45
C LEU A 257 13.71 -18.47 -11.95
N PRO A 258 15.03 -18.30 -11.70
CA PRO A 258 15.73 -17.07 -12.06
C PRO A 258 15.75 -16.77 -13.56
N ASN A 259 15.64 -17.80 -14.40
CA ASN A 259 15.60 -17.65 -15.85
C ASN A 259 14.23 -17.17 -16.37
N GLU A 260 13.18 -17.28 -15.56
CA GLU A 260 11.81 -16.94 -15.92
C GLU A 260 11.37 -15.62 -15.23
N ILE A 261 12.29 -14.88 -14.59
CA ILE A 261 12.00 -13.64 -13.86
C ILE A 261 11.22 -12.62 -14.72
N PRO A 262 11.62 -12.32 -15.98
CA PRO A 262 10.87 -11.36 -16.80
C PRO A 262 9.42 -11.77 -17.02
N ASP A 263 9.18 -13.06 -17.29
CA ASP A 263 7.85 -13.58 -17.56
C ASP A 263 7.00 -13.66 -16.28
N LEU A 264 7.62 -13.97 -15.13
CA LEU A 264 6.97 -13.95 -13.82
C LEU A 264 6.57 -12.53 -13.42
N ILE A 265 7.46 -11.56 -13.63
CA ILE A 265 7.19 -10.12 -13.43
C ILE A 265 6.00 -9.68 -14.27
N HIS A 266 6.00 -10.03 -15.55
CA HIS A 266 4.92 -9.68 -16.46
C HIS A 266 3.59 -10.34 -16.06
N THR A 267 3.62 -11.62 -15.68
CA THR A 267 2.43 -12.36 -15.22
C THR A 267 1.88 -11.77 -13.92
N PHE A 268 2.74 -11.42 -12.97
CA PHE A 268 2.33 -10.75 -11.73
C PHE A 268 1.75 -9.36 -11.99
N PHE A 269 2.35 -8.62 -12.91
CA PHE A 269 1.83 -7.33 -13.35
C PHE A 269 0.42 -7.47 -13.97
N ILE A 270 0.20 -8.42 -14.89
CA ILE A 270 -1.12 -8.69 -15.46
C ILE A 270 -2.11 -9.13 -14.38
N TYR A 271 -1.70 -10.01 -13.46
CA TYR A 271 -2.55 -10.47 -12.38
C TYR A 271 -3.01 -9.29 -11.48
N HIS A 272 -2.08 -8.40 -11.13
CA HIS A 272 -2.35 -7.31 -10.19
C HIS A 272 -3.04 -6.10 -10.85
N TYR A 273 -2.69 -5.79 -12.10
CA TYR A 273 -3.10 -4.57 -12.80
C TYR A 273 -3.84 -4.80 -14.13
N GLY A 274 -3.78 -5.98 -14.72
CA GLY A 274 -4.32 -6.27 -16.06
C GLY A 274 -5.83 -6.05 -16.21
N GLY A 275 -6.60 -6.19 -15.13
CA GLY A 275 -8.02 -5.83 -15.14
C GLY A 275 -8.29 -4.32 -15.10
N GLN A 276 -7.31 -3.52 -14.64
CA GLN A 276 -7.40 -2.07 -14.46
C GLN A 276 -6.83 -1.30 -15.66
N LEU A 277 -5.87 -1.91 -16.36
CA LEU A 277 -5.19 -1.34 -17.51
C LEU A 277 -5.83 -1.88 -18.79
N ARG A 278 -6.94 -1.27 -19.22
CA ARG A 278 -7.50 -1.55 -20.55
C ARG A 278 -6.63 -0.90 -21.61
N ASP A 279 -6.10 -1.74 -22.48
CA ASP A 279 -5.22 -1.40 -23.58
C ASP A 279 -6.04 -0.77 -24.73
N GLU A 280 -6.30 0.53 -24.66
CA GLU A 280 -6.94 1.29 -25.76
C GLU A 280 -6.14 2.54 -26.20
N SER A 281 -4.86 2.68 -25.81
CA SER A 281 -4.10 3.90 -26.18
C SER A 281 -2.65 3.72 -26.63
N VAL A 282 -2.13 2.50 -26.81
CA VAL A 282 -0.74 2.31 -27.26
C VAL A 282 -0.64 1.34 -28.43
N CYS A 283 -1.30 1.65 -29.55
CA CYS A 283 -0.86 1.24 -30.89
C CYS A 283 -1.64 1.97 -32.00
N SER A 284 -1.58 3.31 -32.04
CA SER A 284 -2.07 4.06 -33.21
C SER A 284 -1.43 5.44 -33.36
N ILE A 285 -0.16 5.62 -33.01
CA ILE A 285 0.59 6.81 -33.42
C ILE A 285 2.02 6.39 -33.77
N ASN A 286 2.16 5.82 -34.98
CA ASN A 286 3.27 6.04 -35.94
C ASN A 286 3.30 4.90 -36.96
N SER A 287 2.29 4.88 -37.84
CA SER A 287 2.42 4.39 -39.21
C SER A 287 2.34 5.60 -40.13
N ARG A 288 3.45 6.33 -40.24
CA ARG A 288 3.78 7.20 -41.37
C ARG A 288 5.28 7.15 -41.59
#